data_AF-A0A815XW98-F1
#
_entry.id   AF-A0A815XW98-F1
#
_cell.length_a   1.000
_cell.length_b   1.000
_cell.length_c   1.000
_cell.angle_alpha   90.00
_cell.angle_beta   90.00
_cell.angle_gamma   90.00
#
_symmetry.space_group_name_H-M   'P 1'
#
loop_
_entity.id
_entity.type
_entity.pdbx_description
1 polymer ?
#
loop_
_entity_poly.entity_id
_entity_poly.type
_entity_poly.pdbx_seq_one_letter_code
_entity_poly.pdbx_strand_id
1 'polypeptide(L)'
;MNLNATLNSTYKLTENEIDTYVSNISNVNLTINTNDSIIIAQPVNQGGNVIILGASFTRGIGGQIVNGANTNDIINSKLSAAAIISNQSLTGATSLNMLIIDKPTTYENIDISTNKKLASSVIVVGVQRNDSRLPPTNISLYFRVLNEYQPNRVAQYFCSFYNTITLKWNESGCTEPQYNSTFNRYECSCNHLSTFALLWAPYVIPCGNATHICNHTTSFALIWLPKLPLTRHLNAQDIASLIFQSISILCFIAIIIHGLTVRIFDPLGSIQARHLLPLISCAVTIILFIFYIALSMTVYTKTTYDDEKQCFTSSSVLMFFVYFFLIFMFCVKTSVGYFNYLRFVRLFPEPSYRLLYIMLVISFFISITWVAFAAGFNSNSSFHITQLYPYKLCWFTRPAIYYFLTIPVGIFLLINIFIFIRVAQRIVNHVLYANSTHKPYERMKGCILVLLSSCATQGIGWLLGPFLTIANENTAQVLGWFFIIFNGLEGLWCILLYIIIWLQHWDERKRVMASKELAKSKSLSFRKHEKHRKQDLYHDSFTGLSMDNEDSRRQSYIFDDLYNWEITDGTSTYC
;
A
#
# COMPACT_ATOMS: atom_id res chain seq x y z
N MET A 1 3.92 -40.32 -53.31
CA MET A 1 3.55 -41.56 -52.57
C MET A 1 2.16 -41.98 -53.02
N ASN A 2 1.95 -43.26 -53.31
CA ASN A 2 0.68 -43.84 -53.74
C ASN A 2 -0.43 -43.61 -52.70
N LEU A 3 -1.44 -42.80 -53.03
CA LEU A 3 -2.70 -42.71 -52.28
C LEU A 3 -3.57 -43.92 -52.63
N ASN A 4 -3.37 -45.02 -51.91
CA ASN A 4 -4.31 -46.15 -51.87
C ASN A 4 -4.65 -46.50 -50.40
N ALA A 5 -4.86 -45.47 -49.59
CA ALA A 5 -5.57 -45.65 -48.32
C ALA A 5 -7.06 -45.40 -48.59
N THR A 6 -7.85 -46.45 -48.57
CA THR A 6 -9.31 -46.38 -48.47
C THR A 6 -9.66 -45.63 -47.18
N LEU A 7 -9.86 -44.33 -47.29
CA LEU A 7 -10.37 -43.47 -46.21
C LEU A 7 -11.78 -43.95 -45.86
N ASN A 8 -11.86 -44.85 -44.89
CA ASN A 8 -13.10 -45.24 -44.24
C ASN A 8 -13.68 -43.99 -43.54
N SER A 9 -14.98 -43.75 -43.61
CA SER A 9 -15.66 -42.48 -43.22
C SER A 9 -15.58 -42.11 -41.73
N THR A 10 -14.75 -42.81 -40.96
CA THR A 10 -14.52 -42.65 -39.52
C THR A 10 -13.07 -42.32 -39.16
N TYR A 11 -12.14 -42.31 -40.12
CA TYR A 11 -10.75 -41.97 -39.83
C TYR A 11 -10.59 -40.45 -39.63
N LYS A 12 -10.24 -40.05 -38.42
CA LYS A 12 -9.89 -38.66 -38.09
C LYS A 12 -8.38 -38.50 -38.27
N LEU A 13 -7.98 -37.55 -39.11
CA LEU A 13 -6.58 -37.17 -39.29
C LEU A 13 -6.06 -36.49 -38.01
N THR A 14 -4.83 -36.82 -37.64
CA THR A 14 -4.07 -36.09 -36.60
C THR A 14 -3.56 -34.75 -37.13
N GLU A 15 -3.14 -33.84 -36.26
CA GLU A 15 -2.73 -32.48 -36.66
C GLU A 15 -1.44 -32.48 -37.48
N ASN A 16 -0.46 -33.31 -37.08
CA ASN A 16 0.77 -33.50 -37.84
C ASN A 16 0.50 -34.09 -39.23
N GLU A 17 -0.49 -34.97 -39.34
CA GLU A 17 -0.94 -35.50 -40.62
C GLU A 17 -1.58 -34.40 -41.48
N ILE A 18 -2.44 -33.55 -40.91
CA ILE A 18 -3.05 -32.42 -41.64
C ILE A 18 -1.98 -31.48 -42.20
N ASP A 19 -1.02 -31.06 -41.38
CA ASP A 19 0.07 -30.16 -41.82
C ASP A 19 0.93 -30.82 -42.91
N THR A 20 1.23 -32.11 -42.76
CA THR A 20 2.00 -32.89 -43.74
C THR A 20 1.22 -33.07 -45.04
N TYR A 21 -0.09 -33.30 -44.99
CA TYR A 21 -0.90 -33.47 -46.18
C TYR A 21 -1.08 -32.12 -46.90
N VAL A 22 -1.44 -31.05 -46.20
CA VAL A 22 -1.62 -29.72 -46.81
C VAL A 22 -0.32 -29.22 -47.43
N SER A 23 0.83 -29.44 -46.81
CA SER A 23 2.12 -29.02 -47.38
C SER A 23 2.57 -29.83 -48.61
N ASN A 24 2.13 -31.09 -48.73
CA ASN A 24 2.57 -32.00 -49.81
C ASN A 24 1.61 -32.08 -51.01
N ILE A 25 0.42 -31.49 -50.95
CA ILE A 25 -0.47 -31.43 -52.12
C ILE A 25 0.22 -30.62 -53.22
N SER A 26 0.45 -31.24 -54.36
CA SER A 26 1.22 -30.67 -55.45
C SER A 26 0.56 -30.95 -56.78
N ASN A 27 0.62 -30.00 -57.72
CA ASN A 27 0.13 -30.15 -59.09
C ASN A 27 -1.35 -30.52 -59.23
N VAL A 28 -2.20 -30.10 -58.29
CA VAL A 28 -3.66 -30.26 -58.35
C VAL A 28 -4.30 -28.87 -58.38
N ASN A 29 -5.42 -28.73 -59.09
CA ASN A 29 -6.34 -27.61 -58.96
C ASN A 29 -7.57 -28.08 -58.17
N LEU A 30 -7.47 -28.00 -56.85
CA LEU A 30 -8.48 -28.46 -55.91
C LEU A 30 -9.08 -27.26 -55.18
N THR A 31 -10.40 -27.21 -55.14
CA THR A 31 -11.14 -26.34 -54.23
C THR A 31 -12.32 -27.14 -53.73
N ILE A 32 -12.25 -27.53 -52.46
CA ILE A 32 -13.39 -28.14 -51.77
C ILE A 32 -13.89 -27.10 -50.79
N ASN A 33 -15.15 -26.73 -50.96
CA ASN A 33 -15.80 -25.71 -50.16
C ASN A 33 -17.02 -26.33 -49.49
N THR A 34 -17.09 -26.20 -48.17
CA THR A 34 -18.20 -26.65 -47.35
C THR A 34 -18.60 -25.52 -46.40
N ASN A 35 -19.73 -25.68 -45.71
CA ASN A 35 -20.19 -24.68 -44.74
C ASN A 35 -19.29 -24.57 -43.50
N ASP A 36 -18.43 -25.57 -43.27
CA ASP A 36 -17.61 -25.73 -42.07
C ASP A 36 -16.10 -25.70 -42.37
N SER A 37 -15.69 -25.76 -43.64
CA SER A 37 -14.28 -25.71 -44.02
C SER A 37 -14.10 -25.40 -45.50
N ILE A 38 -12.92 -24.86 -45.84
CA ILE A 38 -12.46 -24.73 -47.22
C ILE A 38 -11.04 -25.27 -47.32
N ILE A 39 -10.77 -26.10 -48.32
CA ILE A 39 -9.42 -26.46 -48.74
C ILE A 39 -9.21 -26.01 -50.18
N ILE A 40 -8.14 -25.25 -50.38
CA ILE A 40 -7.62 -24.91 -51.69
C ILE A 40 -6.24 -25.51 -51.84
N ALA A 41 -5.96 -26.05 -53.01
CA ALA A 41 -4.63 -26.39 -53.46
C ALA A 41 -4.58 -26.05 -54.94
N GLN A 42 -3.91 -24.96 -55.29
CA GLN A 42 -3.94 -24.41 -56.64
C GLN A 42 -2.57 -23.89 -57.07
N PRO A 43 -2.29 -23.88 -58.39
CA PRO A 43 -1.15 -23.13 -58.92
C PRO A 43 -1.26 -21.66 -58.55
N VAL A 44 -0.15 -21.05 -58.09
CA VAL A 44 -0.11 -19.64 -57.68
C VAL A 44 -0.40 -18.72 -58.86
N ASN A 45 0.16 -19.05 -60.03
CA ASN A 45 -0.10 -18.36 -61.27
C ASN A 45 -1.06 -19.20 -62.13
N GLN A 46 -2.26 -18.69 -62.35
CA GLN A 46 -3.29 -19.37 -63.16
C GLN A 46 -3.28 -18.95 -64.63
N GLY A 47 -2.30 -18.14 -65.05
CA GLY A 47 -2.32 -17.46 -66.34
C GLY A 47 -3.20 -16.22 -66.34
N GLY A 48 -3.00 -15.31 -67.31
CA GLY A 48 -3.86 -14.14 -67.50
C GLY A 48 -3.80 -13.07 -66.39
N ASN A 49 -2.63 -12.82 -65.79
CA ASN A 49 -2.41 -11.87 -64.68
C ASN A 49 -3.16 -12.18 -63.37
N VAL A 50 -3.78 -13.35 -63.23
CA VAL A 50 -4.45 -13.75 -61.98
C VAL A 50 -3.47 -14.53 -61.09
N ILE A 51 -3.12 -13.91 -59.96
CA ILE A 51 -2.28 -14.51 -58.93
C ILE A 51 -3.18 -14.87 -57.75
N ILE A 52 -3.13 -16.13 -57.32
CA ILE A 52 -3.83 -16.61 -56.13
C ILE A 52 -3.01 -16.21 -54.90
N LEU A 53 -3.66 -15.49 -53.99
CA LEU A 53 -3.03 -14.90 -52.81
C LEU A 53 -3.45 -15.60 -51.52
N GLY A 54 -4.57 -16.33 -51.50
CA GLY A 54 -5.01 -17.05 -50.31
C GLY A 54 -6.47 -17.50 -50.37
N ALA A 55 -7.08 -17.66 -49.19
CA ALA A 55 -8.47 -18.03 -49.04
C ALA A 55 -9.15 -17.20 -47.94
N SER A 56 -10.45 -17.05 -48.06
CA SER A 56 -11.31 -16.52 -47.01
C SER A 56 -12.48 -17.46 -46.76
N PHE A 57 -13.06 -17.37 -45.58
CA PHE A 57 -14.11 -18.25 -45.10
C PHE A 57 -15.11 -17.46 -44.27
N THR A 58 -16.40 -17.69 -44.56
CA THR A 58 -17.52 -17.15 -43.79
C THR A 58 -18.40 -18.30 -43.32
N ARG A 59 -18.54 -18.39 -42.01
CA ARG A 59 -19.29 -19.47 -41.34
C ARG A 59 -20.72 -19.57 -41.86
N GLY A 60 -21.14 -20.79 -42.21
CA GLY A 60 -22.48 -21.07 -42.74
C GLY A 60 -22.71 -20.68 -44.20
N ILE A 61 -21.72 -20.07 -44.86
CA ILE A 61 -21.75 -19.72 -46.30
C ILE A 61 -20.69 -20.54 -47.05
N GLY A 62 -19.52 -20.74 -46.43
CA GLY A 62 -18.36 -21.39 -47.02
C GLY A 62 -17.23 -20.41 -47.31
N GLY A 63 -16.22 -20.87 -48.03
CA GLY A 63 -15.06 -20.10 -48.42
C GLY A 63 -15.00 -19.70 -49.88
N GLN A 64 -14.02 -18.86 -50.18
CA GLN A 64 -13.72 -18.35 -51.51
C GLN A 64 -12.22 -18.10 -51.66
N ILE A 65 -11.74 -18.23 -52.89
CA ILE A 65 -10.34 -17.98 -53.24
C ILE A 65 -10.08 -16.47 -53.27
N VAL A 66 -8.96 -16.05 -52.70
CA VAL A 66 -8.49 -14.66 -52.74
C VAL A 66 -7.42 -14.52 -53.82
N ASN A 67 -7.63 -13.58 -54.74
CA ASN A 67 -6.72 -13.26 -55.83
C ASN A 67 -6.48 -11.75 -55.92
N GLY A 68 -5.58 -11.33 -56.80
CA GLY A 68 -5.23 -9.91 -56.97
C GLY A 68 -6.42 -8.99 -57.31
N ALA A 69 -7.52 -9.52 -57.87
CA ALA A 69 -8.68 -8.72 -58.25
C ALA A 69 -9.67 -8.50 -57.10
N ASN A 70 -9.90 -9.51 -56.25
CA ASN A 70 -10.90 -9.43 -55.17
C ASN A 70 -10.32 -9.11 -53.78
N THR A 71 -9.00 -9.00 -53.64
CA THR A 71 -8.34 -8.79 -52.34
C THR A 71 -8.90 -7.62 -51.55
N ASN A 72 -9.15 -6.47 -52.19
CA ASN A 72 -9.69 -5.29 -51.52
C ASN A 72 -11.12 -5.50 -50.98
N ASP A 73 -11.94 -6.27 -51.70
CA ASP A 73 -13.31 -6.59 -51.29
C ASP A 73 -13.29 -7.52 -50.07
N ILE A 74 -12.37 -8.50 -50.07
CA ILE A 74 -12.18 -9.43 -48.95
C ILE A 74 -11.74 -8.69 -47.69
N ILE A 75 -10.73 -7.83 -47.82
CA ILE A 75 -10.21 -7.03 -46.70
C ILE A 75 -11.33 -6.15 -46.11
N ASN A 76 -12.25 -5.64 -46.93
CA ASN A 76 -13.34 -4.78 -46.45
C ASN A 76 -14.65 -5.51 -46.16
N SER A 77 -14.61 -6.84 -45.97
CA SER A 77 -15.80 -7.65 -45.72
C SER A 77 -15.85 -8.27 -44.31
N LYS A 78 -17.07 -8.59 -43.83
CA LYS A 78 -17.29 -9.31 -42.57
C LYS A 78 -17.17 -10.80 -42.81
N LEU A 79 -16.00 -11.34 -42.52
CA LEU A 79 -15.63 -12.75 -42.70
C LEU A 79 -15.30 -13.42 -41.35
N SER A 80 -15.34 -14.75 -41.32
CA SER A 80 -15.00 -15.53 -40.11
C SER A 80 -13.49 -15.73 -39.99
N ALA A 81 -12.84 -16.10 -41.09
CA ALA A 81 -11.39 -16.28 -41.15
C ALA A 81 -10.87 -15.99 -42.56
N ALA A 82 -9.69 -15.42 -42.69
CA ALA A 82 -9.01 -15.28 -43.97
C ALA A 82 -7.50 -15.24 -43.80
N ALA A 83 -6.79 -15.70 -44.82
CA ALA A 83 -5.35 -15.57 -44.89
C ALA A 83 -4.94 -15.17 -46.30
N ILE A 84 -4.08 -14.14 -46.38
CA ILE A 84 -3.65 -13.52 -47.63
C ILE A 84 -2.14 -13.37 -47.59
N ILE A 85 -1.44 -14.00 -48.54
CA ILE A 85 0.01 -13.97 -48.65
C ILE A 85 0.41 -12.83 -49.59
N SER A 86 1.46 -12.08 -49.22
CA SER A 86 1.97 -11.01 -50.08
C SER A 86 2.47 -11.57 -51.42
N ASN A 87 2.23 -10.83 -52.52
CA ASN A 87 2.66 -11.24 -53.86
C ASN A 87 4.19 -11.49 -53.93
N GLN A 88 4.98 -10.67 -53.22
CA GLN A 88 6.43 -10.84 -53.13
C GLN A 88 6.81 -12.18 -52.51
N SER A 89 6.11 -12.60 -51.45
CA SER A 89 6.32 -13.90 -50.79
C SER A 89 6.08 -15.07 -51.74
N LEU A 90 5.20 -14.92 -52.74
CA LEU A 90 4.80 -15.98 -53.67
C LEU A 90 5.70 -16.08 -54.91
N THR A 91 6.74 -15.25 -55.02
CA THR A 91 7.71 -15.33 -56.11
C THR A 91 8.40 -16.71 -56.12
N GLY A 92 8.35 -17.41 -57.26
CA GLY A 92 8.93 -18.75 -57.41
C GLY A 92 8.13 -19.89 -56.75
N ALA A 93 6.93 -19.62 -56.23
CA ALA A 93 6.02 -20.65 -55.74
C ALA A 93 5.25 -21.30 -56.89
N THR A 94 5.13 -22.62 -56.85
CA THR A 94 4.41 -23.42 -57.85
C THR A 94 2.95 -23.63 -57.45
N SER A 95 2.70 -23.95 -56.18
CA SER A 95 1.36 -24.12 -55.63
C SER A 95 1.20 -23.47 -54.26
N LEU A 96 -0.02 -22.99 -54.00
CA LEU A 96 -0.49 -22.53 -52.71
C LEU A 96 -1.59 -23.46 -52.22
N ASN A 97 -1.37 -24.00 -51.03
CA ASN A 97 -2.30 -24.88 -50.34
C ASN A 97 -2.73 -24.21 -49.05
N MET A 98 -4.04 -24.13 -48.83
CA MET A 98 -4.60 -23.53 -47.63
C MET A 98 -5.85 -24.28 -47.22
N LEU A 99 -5.94 -24.61 -45.94
CA LEU A 99 -7.09 -25.25 -45.32
C LEU A 99 -7.57 -24.36 -44.18
N ILE A 100 -8.82 -23.93 -44.22
CA ILE A 100 -9.48 -23.21 -43.12
C ILE A 100 -10.54 -24.13 -42.54
N ILE A 101 -10.45 -24.38 -41.24
CA ILE A 101 -11.35 -25.27 -40.51
C ILE A 101 -12.16 -24.43 -39.51
N ASP A 102 -13.48 -24.41 -39.68
CA ASP A 102 -14.39 -23.84 -38.69
C ASP A 102 -14.55 -24.80 -37.51
N LYS A 103 -14.61 -24.24 -36.30
CA LYS A 103 -14.74 -24.98 -35.04
C LYS A 103 -13.84 -26.25 -34.96
N PRO A 104 -12.51 -26.09 -34.99
CA PRO A 104 -11.58 -27.21 -35.07
C PRO A 104 -11.39 -27.87 -33.70
N THR A 105 -12.32 -28.75 -33.31
CA THR A 105 -12.35 -29.41 -32.00
C THR A 105 -11.06 -30.14 -31.62
N THR A 106 -10.32 -30.68 -32.60
CA THR A 106 -9.02 -31.34 -32.37
C THR A 106 -8.00 -30.36 -31.79
N TYR A 107 -8.05 -29.09 -32.17
CA TYR A 107 -7.11 -28.04 -31.76
C TYR A 107 -7.46 -27.38 -30.42
N GLU A 108 -8.58 -27.72 -29.80
CA GLU A 108 -9.03 -27.10 -28.55
C GLU A 108 -8.16 -27.47 -27.33
N ASN A 109 -7.64 -28.71 -27.28
CA ASN A 109 -7.01 -29.28 -26.08
C ASN A 109 -5.52 -29.60 -26.25
N ILE A 110 -4.89 -29.15 -27.33
CA ILE A 110 -3.52 -29.56 -27.68
C ILE A 110 -2.48 -28.94 -26.75
N ASP A 111 -2.67 -27.68 -26.33
CA ASP A 111 -1.73 -26.97 -25.46
C ASP A 111 -2.33 -26.68 -24.08
N ILE A 112 -2.30 -27.69 -23.22
CA ILE A 112 -2.72 -27.55 -21.81
C ILE A 112 -1.70 -26.68 -21.03
N SER A 113 -0.48 -26.52 -21.55
CA SER A 113 0.64 -25.94 -20.80
C SER A 113 0.63 -24.42 -20.75
N THR A 114 0.07 -23.74 -21.76
CA THR A 114 0.07 -22.27 -21.85
C THR A 114 -1.18 -21.62 -21.24
N ASN A 115 -2.15 -22.41 -20.77
CA ASN A 115 -3.46 -21.94 -20.25
C ASN A 115 -4.20 -21.01 -21.23
N LYS A 116 -3.85 -21.08 -22.52
CA LYS A 116 -4.49 -20.40 -23.63
C LYS A 116 -5.56 -21.31 -24.20
N LYS A 117 -6.65 -20.73 -24.69
CA LYS A 117 -7.76 -21.43 -25.31
C LYS A 117 -7.96 -20.92 -26.72
N LEU A 118 -8.44 -21.79 -27.60
CA LEU A 118 -8.77 -21.41 -28.97
C LEU A 118 -9.89 -20.35 -28.96
N ALA A 119 -9.79 -19.35 -29.85
CA ALA A 119 -10.78 -18.27 -30.00
C ALA A 119 -11.43 -18.21 -31.40
N SER A 120 -10.81 -18.82 -32.41
CA SER A 120 -11.21 -18.69 -33.82
C SER A 120 -11.14 -20.01 -34.60
N SER A 121 -11.48 -19.96 -35.89
CA SER A 121 -11.11 -20.99 -36.88
C SER A 121 -9.58 -21.15 -36.97
N VAL A 122 -9.13 -22.33 -37.41
CA VAL A 122 -7.71 -22.65 -37.66
C VAL A 122 -7.42 -22.55 -39.15
N ILE A 123 -6.28 -21.96 -39.49
CA ILE A 123 -5.81 -21.78 -40.87
C ILE A 123 -4.48 -22.52 -41.03
N VAL A 124 -4.45 -23.56 -41.86
CA VAL A 124 -3.24 -24.31 -42.23
C VAL A 124 -2.77 -23.82 -43.60
N VAL A 125 -1.49 -23.45 -43.71
CA VAL A 125 -0.93 -22.89 -44.94
C VAL A 125 0.34 -23.61 -45.35
N GLY A 126 0.38 -24.08 -46.60
CA GLY A 126 1.55 -24.68 -47.23
C GLY A 126 1.81 -24.07 -48.59
N VAL A 127 3.07 -23.81 -48.92
CA VAL A 127 3.49 -23.34 -50.24
C VAL A 127 4.56 -24.26 -50.79
N GLN A 128 4.38 -24.71 -52.02
CA GLN A 128 5.39 -25.50 -52.71
C GLN A 128 6.26 -24.61 -53.60
N ARG A 129 7.56 -24.88 -53.63
CA ARG A 129 8.55 -24.13 -54.43
C ARG A 129 9.49 -25.10 -55.12
N ASN A 130 10.01 -24.68 -56.28
CA ASN A 130 11.07 -25.41 -56.99
C ASN A 130 12.48 -25.05 -56.48
N ASP A 131 12.64 -23.88 -55.85
CA ASP A 131 13.91 -23.39 -55.33
C ASP A 131 13.92 -23.42 -53.78
N SER A 132 15.09 -23.73 -53.22
CA SER A 132 15.31 -23.87 -51.77
C SER A 132 15.58 -22.53 -51.07
N ARG A 133 15.78 -21.45 -51.83
CA ARG A 133 15.91 -20.09 -51.29
C ARG A 133 14.55 -19.53 -50.93
N LEU A 134 14.30 -19.40 -49.62
CA LEU A 134 13.05 -18.88 -49.07
C LEU A 134 13.07 -17.33 -49.08
N PRO A 135 12.24 -16.66 -49.90
CA PRO A 135 12.05 -15.22 -49.75
C PRO A 135 11.40 -14.91 -48.40
N PRO A 136 11.55 -13.67 -47.89
CA PRO A 136 10.84 -13.23 -46.70
C PRO A 136 9.34 -13.45 -46.92
N THR A 137 8.74 -14.28 -46.08
CA THR A 137 7.32 -14.56 -46.16
C THR A 137 6.59 -13.56 -45.30
N ASN A 138 5.49 -13.04 -45.81
CA ASN A 138 4.55 -12.22 -45.07
C ASN A 138 3.14 -12.68 -45.42
N ILE A 139 2.38 -13.08 -44.39
CA ILE A 139 0.99 -13.52 -44.48
C ILE A 139 0.15 -12.67 -43.53
N SER A 140 -0.91 -12.07 -44.05
CA SER A 140 -1.92 -11.34 -43.28
C SER A 140 -3.05 -12.30 -42.92
N LEU A 141 -3.42 -12.31 -41.65
CA LEU A 141 -4.40 -13.19 -41.06
C LEU A 141 -5.54 -12.37 -40.44
N TYR A 142 -6.76 -12.85 -40.63
CA TYR A 142 -7.98 -12.22 -40.15
C TYR A 142 -8.80 -13.26 -39.40
N PHE A 143 -9.16 -12.97 -38.15
CA PHE A 143 -9.86 -13.90 -37.27
C PHE A 143 -11.03 -13.23 -36.57
N ARG A 144 -12.23 -13.76 -36.76
CA ARG A 144 -13.39 -13.43 -35.93
C ARG A 144 -13.46 -14.38 -34.74
N VAL A 145 -13.71 -13.83 -33.56
CA VAL A 145 -13.95 -14.64 -32.36
C VAL A 145 -15.25 -15.41 -32.53
N LEU A 146 -15.19 -16.73 -32.38
CA LEU A 146 -16.37 -17.59 -32.42
C LEU A 146 -17.11 -17.48 -31.10
N ASN A 147 -18.44 -17.36 -31.16
CA ASN A 147 -19.28 -17.14 -29.97
C ASN A 147 -19.12 -18.26 -28.92
N GLU A 148 -18.90 -19.50 -29.37
CA GLU A 148 -18.69 -20.67 -28.50
C GLU A 148 -17.34 -20.62 -27.76
N TYR A 149 -16.39 -19.86 -28.28
CA TYR A 149 -15.08 -19.64 -27.70
C TYR A 149 -14.95 -18.27 -27.05
N GLN A 150 -16.03 -17.51 -26.99
CA GLN A 150 -16.03 -16.19 -26.39
C GLN A 150 -15.85 -16.32 -24.86
N PRO A 151 -14.88 -15.62 -24.28
CA PRO A 151 -14.60 -15.73 -22.86
C PRO A 151 -15.67 -15.02 -22.02
N ASN A 152 -16.09 -15.64 -20.92
CA ASN A 152 -16.97 -15.02 -19.90
C ASN A 152 -16.28 -13.92 -19.07
N ARG A 153 -15.01 -13.60 -19.37
CA ARG A 153 -14.15 -12.66 -18.64
C ARG A 153 -13.31 -11.86 -19.63
N VAL A 154 -12.71 -10.76 -19.17
CA VAL A 154 -11.75 -10.00 -19.96
C VAL A 154 -10.60 -10.91 -20.39
N ALA A 155 -10.29 -10.92 -21.69
CA ALA A 155 -9.30 -11.80 -22.28
C ALA A 155 -8.30 -11.02 -23.13
N GLN A 156 -7.06 -11.50 -23.11
CA GLN A 156 -6.04 -11.09 -24.06
C GLN A 156 -6.06 -12.05 -25.23
N TYR A 157 -6.01 -11.53 -26.45
CA TYR A 157 -5.94 -12.34 -27.66
C TYR A 157 -4.52 -12.38 -28.19
N PHE A 158 -4.14 -13.52 -28.78
CA PHE A 158 -2.82 -13.77 -29.33
C PHE A 158 -2.98 -14.39 -30.71
N CYS A 159 -2.27 -13.86 -31.70
CA CYS A 159 -2.06 -14.58 -32.95
C CYS A 159 -0.89 -15.54 -32.76
N SER A 160 -1.20 -16.83 -32.82
CA SER A 160 -0.23 -17.88 -32.54
C SER A 160 -0.21 -18.87 -33.69
N PHE A 161 0.94 -19.51 -33.86
CA PHE A 161 1.09 -20.66 -34.74
C PHE A 161 1.39 -21.93 -33.96
N TYR A 162 0.98 -23.05 -34.51
CA TYR A 162 1.21 -24.36 -33.92
C TYR A 162 2.60 -24.86 -34.32
N ASN A 163 3.47 -25.04 -33.32
CA ASN A 163 4.79 -25.61 -33.53
C ASN A 163 4.71 -27.13 -33.36
N THR A 164 4.82 -27.86 -34.48
CA THR A 164 4.75 -29.32 -34.55
C THR A 164 5.91 -30.03 -33.86
N ILE A 165 7.05 -29.35 -33.64
CA ILE A 165 8.22 -29.91 -32.94
C ILE A 165 8.00 -29.84 -31.42
N THR A 166 7.52 -28.69 -30.92
CA THR A 166 7.31 -28.49 -29.48
C THR A 166 5.90 -28.89 -29.02
N LEU A 167 5.00 -29.19 -29.96
CA LEU A 167 3.58 -29.48 -29.73
C LEU A 167 2.87 -28.38 -28.92
N LYS A 168 3.17 -27.11 -29.24
CA LYS A 168 2.67 -25.93 -28.50
C LYS A 168 2.34 -24.79 -29.43
N TRP A 169 1.43 -23.92 -28.98
CA TRP A 169 1.19 -22.66 -29.64
C TRP A 169 2.28 -21.64 -29.30
N ASN A 170 2.73 -20.89 -30.30
CA ASN A 170 3.83 -19.94 -30.18
C ASN A 170 3.51 -18.65 -30.96
N GLU A 171 3.94 -17.50 -30.46
CA GLU A 171 3.73 -16.18 -31.09
C GLU A 171 4.93 -15.70 -31.91
N SER A 172 6.05 -16.42 -31.88
CA SER A 172 7.28 -16.00 -32.56
C SER A 172 7.08 -15.84 -34.07
N GLY A 173 7.49 -14.67 -34.58
CA GLY A 173 7.32 -14.33 -35.99
C GLY A 173 5.93 -13.80 -36.36
N CYS A 174 5.00 -13.67 -35.41
CA CYS A 174 3.69 -13.04 -35.60
C CYS A 174 3.59 -11.69 -34.89
N THR A 175 2.83 -10.75 -35.45
CA THR A 175 2.53 -9.45 -34.83
C THR A 175 1.40 -9.56 -33.82
N GLU A 176 1.36 -8.63 -32.87
CA GLU A 176 0.24 -8.52 -31.94
C GLU A 176 -1.09 -8.28 -32.69
N PRO A 177 -2.18 -8.97 -32.28
CA PRO A 177 -3.46 -8.87 -32.96
C PRO A 177 -4.09 -7.49 -32.74
N GLN A 178 -4.42 -6.81 -33.85
CA GLN A 178 -5.12 -5.53 -33.85
C GLN A 178 -6.62 -5.76 -34.00
N TYR A 179 -7.43 -5.22 -33.08
CA TYR A 179 -8.88 -5.36 -33.17
C TYR A 179 -9.49 -4.30 -34.09
N ASN A 180 -10.18 -4.75 -35.13
CA ASN A 180 -10.91 -3.90 -36.06
C ASN A 180 -12.41 -3.91 -35.72
N SER A 181 -12.90 -2.81 -35.14
CA SER A 181 -14.29 -2.68 -34.68
C SER A 181 -15.32 -2.62 -35.81
N THR A 182 -14.93 -2.15 -37.01
CA THR A 182 -15.81 -2.07 -38.18
C THR A 182 -16.23 -3.45 -38.67
N PHE A 183 -15.28 -4.39 -38.69
CA PHE A 183 -15.50 -5.76 -39.15
C PHE A 183 -15.66 -6.78 -38.01
N ASN A 184 -15.49 -6.35 -36.76
CA ASN A 184 -15.55 -7.19 -35.55
C ASN A 184 -14.63 -8.42 -35.65
N ARG A 185 -13.34 -8.17 -35.94
CA ARG A 185 -12.32 -9.21 -36.11
C ARG A 185 -10.94 -8.72 -35.68
N TYR A 186 -10.04 -9.65 -35.40
CA TYR A 186 -8.63 -9.40 -35.15
C TYR A 186 -7.80 -9.58 -36.41
N GLU A 187 -6.82 -8.71 -36.60
CA GLU A 187 -5.94 -8.68 -37.76
C GLU A 187 -4.48 -8.77 -37.29
N CYS A 188 -3.71 -9.65 -37.89
CA CYS A 188 -2.29 -9.83 -37.57
C CYS A 188 -1.51 -10.29 -38.80
N SER A 189 -0.18 -10.20 -38.72
CA SER A 189 0.72 -10.64 -39.78
C SER A 189 1.79 -11.56 -39.23
N CYS A 190 2.17 -12.59 -39.98
CA CYS A 190 3.23 -13.51 -39.60
C CYS A 190 4.28 -13.64 -40.71
N ASN A 191 5.52 -13.95 -40.32
CA ASN A 191 6.67 -14.01 -41.23
C ASN A 191 7.02 -15.43 -41.73
N HIS A 192 6.13 -16.39 -41.51
CA HIS A 192 6.31 -17.80 -41.86
C HIS A 192 4.98 -18.40 -42.33
N LEU A 193 5.01 -19.66 -42.78
CA LEU A 193 3.83 -20.41 -43.20
C LEU A 193 3.75 -21.67 -42.35
N SER A 194 2.60 -21.84 -41.70
CA SER A 194 2.37 -22.89 -40.72
C SER A 194 0.86 -22.99 -40.46
N THR A 195 0.50 -23.48 -39.28
CA THR A 195 -0.88 -23.58 -38.81
C THR A 195 -1.16 -22.48 -37.81
N PHE A 196 -2.08 -21.57 -38.13
CA PHE A 196 -2.37 -20.36 -37.38
C PHE A 196 -3.76 -20.41 -36.73
N ALA A 197 -3.86 -19.78 -35.57
CA ALA A 197 -5.12 -19.50 -34.91
C ALA A 197 -5.06 -18.24 -34.05
N LEU A 198 -6.22 -17.67 -33.76
CA LEU A 198 -6.38 -16.74 -32.66
C LEU A 198 -6.63 -17.53 -31.38
N LEU A 199 -5.79 -17.31 -30.38
CA LEU A 199 -5.96 -17.83 -29.04
C LEU A 199 -6.37 -16.70 -28.11
N TRP A 200 -6.99 -17.06 -27.01
CA TRP A 200 -7.23 -16.16 -25.91
C TRP A 200 -6.68 -16.74 -24.61
N ALA A 201 -6.12 -15.89 -23.76
CA ALA A 201 -5.87 -16.20 -22.36
C ALA A 201 -6.73 -15.28 -21.51
N PRO A 202 -7.11 -15.69 -20.28
CA PRO A 202 -7.60 -14.73 -19.29
C PRO A 202 -6.63 -13.55 -19.24
N TYR A 203 -7.13 -12.33 -19.32
CA TYR A 203 -6.27 -11.15 -19.29
C TYR A 203 -5.59 -11.09 -17.92
N VAL A 204 -4.36 -11.59 -17.85
CA VAL A 204 -3.47 -11.44 -16.71
C VAL A 204 -2.58 -10.26 -17.06
N ILE A 205 -2.77 -9.12 -16.40
CA ILE A 205 -1.89 -7.97 -16.55
C ILE A 205 -0.46 -8.47 -16.33
N PRO A 206 0.43 -8.40 -17.34
CA PRO A 206 1.77 -8.96 -17.23
C PRO A 206 2.58 -8.10 -16.27
N CYS A 207 2.65 -8.52 -15.01
CA CYS A 207 3.77 -8.20 -14.15
C CYS A 207 5.00 -8.90 -14.74
N GLY A 208 6.04 -8.13 -15.07
CA GLY A 208 7.26 -8.62 -15.69
C GLY A 208 7.89 -9.83 -14.99
N ASN A 209 8.58 -10.63 -15.80
CA ASN A 209 9.18 -11.93 -15.51
C ASN A 209 9.77 -12.15 -14.11
N ALA A 210 9.52 -13.37 -13.60
CA ALA A 210 10.18 -14.09 -12.51
C ALA A 210 9.87 -13.65 -11.06
N THR A 211 9.20 -14.56 -10.35
CA THR A 211 9.25 -14.78 -8.89
C THR A 211 8.90 -13.62 -7.97
N HIS A 212 7.79 -12.92 -8.21
CA HIS A 212 7.18 -12.11 -7.15
C HIS A 212 5.69 -12.36 -7.02
N ILE A 213 5.32 -12.89 -5.85
CA ILE A 213 3.97 -12.89 -5.30
C ILE A 213 3.41 -11.48 -5.50
N CYS A 214 2.37 -11.37 -6.33
CA CYS A 214 1.71 -10.11 -6.63
C CYS A 214 0.94 -9.68 -5.40
N ASN A 215 1.62 -8.86 -4.62
CA ASN A 215 1.21 -8.39 -3.32
C ASN A 215 0.52 -7.04 -3.50
N HIS A 216 -0.64 -6.90 -2.86
CA HIS A 216 -1.64 -5.91 -3.07
C HIS A 216 -1.96 -5.13 -1.75
N THR A 217 -1.84 -3.78 -1.67
CA THR A 217 -1.76 -3.01 -0.38
C THR A 217 -2.97 -2.13 0.04
N THR A 218 -3.61 -2.36 1.20
CA THR A 218 -4.46 -1.52 2.13
C THR A 218 -3.70 -1.17 3.44
N SER A 219 -2.46 -0.69 3.34
CA SER A 219 -1.66 -0.34 4.52
C SER A 219 -1.95 1.08 5.01
N PHE A 220 -1.83 1.38 6.30
CA PHE A 220 -1.73 2.75 6.84
C PHE A 220 -0.69 3.61 6.12
N ALA A 221 0.34 3.00 5.55
CA ALA A 221 1.33 3.67 4.71
C ALA A 221 0.70 4.32 3.45
N LEU A 222 -0.51 3.91 3.04
CA LEU A 222 -1.25 4.49 1.91
C LEU A 222 -1.73 5.91 2.14
N ILE A 223 -1.72 6.40 3.38
CA ILE A 223 -1.88 7.84 3.64
C ILE A 223 -0.90 8.65 2.77
N TRP A 224 0.30 8.11 2.56
CA TRP A 224 1.36 8.69 1.73
C TRP A 224 1.44 8.10 0.32
N LEU A 225 0.52 7.19 -0.04
CA LEU A 225 0.42 6.52 -1.34
C LEU A 225 1.78 6.20 -1.99
N PRO A 226 2.56 5.25 -1.41
CA PRO A 226 3.90 4.96 -1.89
C PRO A 226 3.89 4.56 -3.37
N LYS A 227 5.02 4.76 -4.06
CA LYS A 227 5.19 4.37 -5.47
C LYS A 227 5.29 2.85 -5.62
N LEU A 228 4.22 2.14 -5.30
CA LEU A 228 4.08 0.71 -5.54
C LEU A 228 2.89 0.46 -6.47
N PRO A 229 2.92 -0.61 -7.27
CA PRO A 229 1.74 -1.04 -8.03
C PRO A 229 0.58 -1.35 -7.07
N LEU A 230 -0.55 -0.64 -7.24
CA LEU A 230 -1.83 -0.91 -6.57
C LEU A 230 -2.63 -2.00 -7.29
N THR A 231 -3.44 -2.71 -6.53
CA THR A 231 -3.38 -4.15 -6.66
C THR A 231 -4.50 -4.80 -5.79
N ARG A 232 -5.12 -5.94 -6.16
CA ARG A 232 -6.44 -6.47 -5.69
C ARG A 232 -6.61 -7.26 -4.35
N HIS A 233 -5.63 -7.96 -3.79
CA HIS A 233 -5.73 -8.85 -2.61
C HIS A 233 -5.20 -8.16 -1.34
N LEU A 234 -5.40 -8.76 -0.14
CA LEU A 234 -4.85 -8.24 1.11
C LEU A 234 -3.42 -8.76 1.33
N ASN A 235 -2.45 -7.86 1.49
CA ASN A 235 -1.08 -8.23 1.81
C ASN A 235 -0.85 -8.51 3.28
N ALA A 236 0.24 -9.23 3.57
CA ALA A 236 0.80 -9.32 4.93
C ALA A 236 1.00 -7.94 5.56
N GLN A 237 1.45 -6.95 4.79
CA GLN A 237 1.65 -5.57 5.24
C GLN A 237 0.35 -4.87 5.65
N ASP A 238 -0.77 -5.24 5.03
CA ASP A 238 -2.09 -4.63 5.29
C ASP A 238 -2.75 -5.25 6.50
N ILE A 239 -2.72 -6.58 6.55
CA ILE A 239 -3.18 -7.36 7.68
C ILE A 239 -2.40 -6.93 8.92
N ALA A 240 -1.08 -6.82 8.82
CA ALA A 240 -0.24 -6.29 9.89
C ALA A 240 -0.64 -4.86 10.26
N SER A 241 -0.88 -3.98 9.28
CA SER A 241 -1.29 -2.60 9.56
C SER A 241 -2.61 -2.51 10.33
N LEU A 242 -3.63 -3.28 9.94
CA LEU A 242 -4.93 -3.30 10.61
C LEU A 242 -4.81 -3.91 12.02
N ILE A 243 -4.06 -5.00 12.17
CA ILE A 243 -3.82 -5.65 13.46
C ILE A 243 -3.06 -4.70 14.39
N PHE A 244 -1.97 -4.08 13.93
CA PHE A 244 -1.16 -3.18 14.75
C PHE A 244 -1.96 -1.96 15.19
N GLN A 245 -2.73 -1.33 14.30
CA GLN A 245 -3.62 -0.23 14.67
C GLN A 245 -4.66 -0.66 15.71
N SER A 246 -5.25 -1.85 15.56
CA SER A 246 -6.24 -2.38 16.52
C SER A 246 -5.62 -2.62 17.90
N ILE A 247 -4.43 -3.21 17.95
CA ILE A 247 -3.66 -3.36 19.20
C ILE A 247 -3.35 -1.99 19.80
N SER A 248 -2.92 -1.03 18.99
CA SER A 248 -2.62 0.33 19.43
C SER A 248 -3.85 1.03 20.01
N ILE A 249 -5.03 0.86 19.42
CA ILE A 249 -6.29 1.39 19.96
C ILE A 249 -6.55 0.82 21.36
N LEU A 250 -6.43 -0.50 21.54
CA LEU A 250 -6.63 -1.14 22.85
C LEU A 250 -5.64 -0.63 23.90
N CYS A 251 -4.36 -0.49 23.52
CA CYS A 251 -3.33 0.07 24.40
C CYS A 251 -3.64 1.51 24.81
N PHE A 252 -4.05 2.37 23.87
CA PHE A 252 -4.41 3.75 24.20
C PHE A 252 -5.67 3.82 25.09
N ILE A 253 -6.66 2.97 24.85
CA ILE A 253 -7.86 2.87 25.71
C ILE A 253 -7.43 2.48 27.15
N ALA A 254 -6.54 1.50 27.30
CA ALA A 254 -6.05 1.10 28.62
C ALA A 254 -5.32 2.26 29.34
N ILE A 255 -4.48 3.03 28.64
CA ILE A 255 -3.81 4.23 29.20
C ILE A 255 -4.84 5.27 29.64
N ILE A 256 -5.87 5.53 28.83
CA ILE A 256 -6.91 6.51 29.14
C ILE A 256 -7.73 6.05 30.34
N ILE A 257 -8.19 4.79 30.36
CA ILE A 257 -8.95 4.21 31.48
C ILE A 257 -8.11 4.31 32.75
N HIS A 258 -6.88 3.82 32.75
CA HIS A 258 -6.02 3.88 33.93
C HIS A 258 -5.77 5.32 34.37
N GLY A 259 -5.50 6.24 33.45
CA GLY A 259 -5.31 7.66 33.74
C GLY A 259 -6.56 8.33 34.33
N LEU A 260 -7.76 7.94 33.90
CA LEU A 260 -9.02 8.40 34.46
C LEU A 260 -9.31 7.75 35.83
N THR A 261 -9.05 6.45 35.98
CA THR A 261 -9.23 5.71 37.24
C THR A 261 -8.36 6.30 38.34
N VAL A 262 -7.06 6.48 38.10
CA VAL A 262 -6.15 7.13 39.05
C VAL A 262 -6.65 8.54 39.42
N ARG A 263 -7.22 9.28 38.46
CA ARG A 263 -7.77 10.61 38.70
C ARG A 263 -9.04 10.60 39.55
N ILE A 264 -9.90 9.60 39.40
CA ILE A 264 -11.14 9.47 40.19
C ILE A 264 -10.82 9.12 41.64
N PHE A 265 -9.82 8.27 41.88
CA PHE A 265 -9.48 7.79 43.22
C PHE A 265 -8.61 8.76 44.05
N ASP A 266 -7.84 9.65 43.42
CA ASP A 266 -7.04 10.69 44.11
C ASP A 266 -7.54 12.13 43.79
N PRO A 267 -8.74 12.54 44.25
CA PRO A 267 -9.35 13.83 43.91
C PRO A 267 -8.65 15.05 44.54
N LEU A 268 -7.76 14.84 45.53
CA LEU A 268 -6.99 15.89 46.20
C LEU A 268 -5.73 16.33 45.44
N GLY A 269 -5.28 15.55 44.45
CA GLY A 269 -4.20 15.98 43.56
C GLY A 269 -4.75 16.99 42.56
N SER A 270 -4.39 18.28 42.71
CA SER A 270 -4.82 19.34 41.79
C SER A 270 -4.66 18.87 40.35
N ILE A 271 -5.71 18.97 39.54
CA ILE A 271 -5.64 18.63 38.13
C ILE A 271 -4.50 19.48 37.54
N GLN A 272 -3.48 18.86 36.97
CA GLN A 272 -2.41 19.56 36.25
C GLN A 272 -2.56 19.34 34.74
N ALA A 273 -2.45 20.41 33.96
CA ALA A 273 -2.59 20.39 32.50
C ALA A 273 -1.62 19.40 31.82
N ARG A 274 -0.46 19.15 32.45
CA ARG A 274 0.60 18.25 31.99
C ARG A 274 0.15 16.80 31.81
N HIS A 275 -0.81 16.34 32.62
CA HIS A 275 -1.31 14.96 32.55
C HIS A 275 -2.42 14.83 31.52
N LEU A 276 -3.13 15.92 31.21
CA LEU A 276 -4.26 15.88 30.28
C LEU A 276 -3.79 15.86 28.82
N LEU A 277 -2.67 16.53 28.52
CA LEU A 277 -2.19 16.72 27.15
C LEU A 277 -1.82 15.42 26.43
N PRO A 278 -1.05 14.49 27.04
CA PRO A 278 -0.75 13.20 26.41
C PRO A 278 -2.02 12.36 26.23
N LEU A 279 -2.97 12.41 27.18
CA LEU A 279 -4.25 11.71 27.06
C LEU A 279 -5.08 12.23 25.88
N ILE A 280 -5.13 13.56 25.68
CA ILE A 280 -5.79 14.17 24.53
C ILE A 280 -5.12 13.71 23.23
N SER A 281 -3.78 13.71 23.16
CA SER A 281 -3.04 13.22 21.99
C SER A 281 -3.36 11.75 21.69
N CYS A 282 -3.41 10.89 22.71
CA CYS A 282 -3.82 9.49 22.55
C CYS A 282 -5.26 9.37 22.04
N ALA A 283 -6.20 10.14 22.61
CA ALA A 283 -7.61 10.13 22.20
C ALA A 283 -7.78 10.54 20.73
N VAL A 284 -7.10 11.61 20.29
CA VAL A 284 -7.14 12.05 18.89
C VAL A 284 -6.55 10.99 17.94
N THR A 285 -5.46 10.33 18.35
CA THR A 285 -4.84 9.25 17.56
C THR A 285 -5.75 8.01 17.47
N ILE A 286 -6.45 7.64 18.55
CA ILE A 286 -7.48 6.59 18.52
C ILE A 286 -8.57 6.93 17.50
N ILE A 287 -9.11 8.15 17.56
CA ILE A 287 -10.18 8.58 16.66
C ILE A 287 -9.72 8.51 15.20
N LEU A 288 -8.50 8.97 14.91
CA LEU A 288 -7.89 8.84 13.58
C LEU A 288 -7.84 7.38 13.10
N PHE A 289 -7.37 6.46 13.94
CA PHE A 289 -7.26 5.04 13.55
C PHE A 289 -8.63 4.41 13.30
N ILE A 290 -9.63 4.73 14.13
CA ILE A 290 -11.01 4.26 13.95
C ILE A 290 -11.57 4.73 12.60
N PHE A 291 -11.45 6.03 12.30
CA PHE A 291 -11.94 6.56 11.03
C PHE A 291 -11.16 6.01 9.83
N TYR A 292 -9.86 5.77 9.96
CA TYR A 292 -9.05 5.17 8.92
C TYR A 292 -9.49 3.72 8.60
N ILE A 293 -9.72 2.92 9.63
CA ILE A 293 -10.25 1.55 9.49
C ILE A 293 -11.64 1.60 8.86
N ALA A 294 -12.52 2.51 9.32
CA ALA A 294 -13.86 2.68 8.76
C ALA A 294 -13.83 3.06 7.28
N LEU A 295 -12.97 3.99 6.87
CA LEU A 295 -12.75 4.36 5.47
C LEU A 295 -12.31 3.14 4.63
N SER A 296 -11.29 2.43 5.11
CA SER A 296 -10.73 1.27 4.41
C SER A 296 -11.76 0.16 4.23
N MET A 297 -12.53 -0.16 5.28
CA MET A 297 -13.58 -1.18 5.23
C MET A 297 -14.75 -0.77 4.34
N THR A 298 -15.14 0.51 4.36
CA THR A 298 -16.22 1.02 3.50
C THR A 298 -15.85 0.91 2.02
N VAL A 299 -14.61 1.25 1.65
CA VAL A 299 -14.12 1.13 0.27
C VAL A 299 -13.99 -0.34 -0.12
N TYR A 300 -13.43 -1.17 0.74
CA TYR A 300 -13.28 -2.60 0.49
C TYR A 300 -14.61 -3.30 0.22
N THR A 301 -15.65 -3.00 1.00
CA THR A 301 -16.97 -3.65 0.90
C THR A 301 -17.81 -3.17 -0.27
N LYS A 302 -17.68 -1.90 -0.67
CA LYS A 302 -18.57 -1.28 -1.67
C LYS A 302 -18.01 -1.31 -3.10
N THR A 303 -16.70 -1.44 -3.27
CA THR A 303 -16.09 -1.47 -4.60
C THR A 303 -16.52 -2.74 -5.33
N THR A 304 -17.26 -2.60 -6.43
CA THR A 304 -17.79 -3.73 -7.22
C THR A 304 -17.15 -3.87 -8.60
N TYR A 305 -16.57 -2.80 -9.16
CA TYR A 305 -15.99 -2.77 -10.50
C TYR A 305 -14.62 -2.08 -10.53
N ASP A 306 -13.72 -2.55 -11.39
CA ASP A 306 -12.33 -2.07 -11.51
C ASP A 306 -12.20 -0.71 -12.24
N ASP A 307 -13.21 -0.31 -13.01
CA ASP A 307 -13.18 0.93 -13.82
C ASP A 307 -13.69 2.18 -13.08
N GLU A 308 -14.16 2.03 -11.84
CA GLU A 308 -14.69 3.15 -11.06
C GLU A 308 -13.55 3.99 -10.49
N LYS A 309 -13.32 5.17 -11.08
CA LYS A 309 -12.26 6.10 -10.66
C LYS A 309 -12.72 7.16 -9.67
N GLN A 310 -14.03 7.32 -9.49
CA GLN A 310 -14.61 8.35 -8.64
C GLN A 310 -14.95 7.80 -7.26
N CYS A 311 -14.65 8.58 -6.22
CA CYS A 311 -15.04 8.22 -4.86
C CYS A 311 -16.55 8.37 -4.67
N PHE A 312 -17.20 7.33 -4.15
CA PHE A 312 -18.59 7.41 -3.75
C PHE A 312 -18.76 8.27 -2.47
N THR A 313 -19.92 8.91 -2.29
CA THR A 313 -20.18 9.94 -1.27
C THR A 313 -19.74 9.55 0.14
N SER A 314 -20.07 8.33 0.61
CA SER A 314 -19.69 7.89 1.95
C SER A 314 -18.17 7.76 2.14
N SER A 315 -17.42 7.30 1.13
CA SER A 315 -15.95 7.25 1.20
C SER A 315 -15.31 8.63 1.17
N SER A 316 -15.86 9.56 0.38
CA SER A 316 -15.34 10.94 0.32
C SER A 316 -15.52 11.65 1.66
N VAL A 317 -16.69 11.51 2.30
CA VAL A 317 -16.93 12.08 3.63
C VAL A 317 -15.96 11.50 4.67
N LEU A 318 -15.82 10.16 4.71
CA LEU A 318 -14.88 9.50 5.62
C LEU A 318 -13.43 9.91 5.35
N MET A 319 -13.04 10.07 4.08
CA MET A 319 -11.71 10.54 3.69
C MET A 319 -11.41 11.93 4.26
N PHE A 320 -12.34 12.89 4.16
CA PHE A 320 -12.16 14.21 4.75
C PHE A 320 -12.14 14.19 6.28
N PHE A 321 -12.87 13.29 6.95
CA PHE A 321 -12.75 13.09 8.39
C PHE A 321 -11.37 12.54 8.78
N VAL A 322 -10.89 11.51 8.09
CA VAL A 322 -9.53 10.96 8.30
C VAL A 322 -8.50 12.08 8.11
N TYR A 323 -8.65 12.87 7.06
CA TYR A 323 -7.76 13.98 6.77
C TYR A 323 -7.79 15.07 7.86
N PHE A 324 -8.98 15.45 8.34
CA PHE A 324 -9.14 16.36 9.46
C PHE A 324 -8.43 15.87 10.72
N PHE A 325 -8.68 14.63 11.13
CA PHE A 325 -8.07 14.06 12.33
C PHE A 325 -6.57 13.86 12.18
N LEU A 326 -6.07 13.64 10.96
CA LEU A 326 -4.65 13.53 10.69
C LEU A 326 -3.94 14.87 10.94
N ILE A 327 -4.44 15.97 10.37
CA ILE A 327 -3.87 17.31 10.61
C ILE A 327 -4.05 17.72 12.08
N PHE A 328 -5.22 17.43 12.66
CA PHE A 328 -5.50 17.74 14.07
C PHE A 328 -4.57 16.99 15.02
N MET A 329 -4.28 15.72 14.74
CA MET A 329 -3.31 14.91 15.49
C MET A 329 -1.92 15.57 15.47
N PHE A 330 -1.42 16.00 14.32
CA PHE A 330 -0.13 16.70 14.25
C PHE A 330 -0.13 18.03 15.01
N CYS A 331 -1.21 18.82 14.95
CA CYS A 331 -1.32 20.07 15.71
C CYS A 331 -1.33 19.82 17.23
N VAL A 332 -2.07 18.82 17.70
CA VAL A 332 -2.11 18.43 19.12
C VAL A 332 -0.76 17.91 19.58
N LYS A 333 -0.08 17.07 18.79
CA LYS A 333 1.27 16.58 19.11
C LYS A 333 2.30 17.69 19.14
N THR A 334 2.18 18.68 18.26
CA THR A 334 3.02 19.89 18.29
C THR A 334 2.77 20.69 19.56
N SER A 335 1.52 20.80 19.99
CA SER A 335 1.17 21.40 21.28
C SER A 335 1.79 20.63 22.45
N VAL A 336 1.77 19.30 22.43
CA VAL A 336 2.48 18.45 23.42
C VAL A 336 3.98 18.77 23.44
N GLY A 337 4.60 18.86 22.26
CA GLY A 337 6.01 19.25 22.12
C GLY A 337 6.30 20.63 22.70
N TYR A 338 5.47 21.62 22.40
CA TYR A 338 5.61 22.98 22.91
C TYR A 338 5.54 23.05 24.44
N PHE A 339 4.62 22.29 25.06
CA PHE A 339 4.54 22.22 26.53
C PHE A 339 5.78 21.55 27.13
N ASN A 340 6.31 20.50 26.50
CA ASN A 340 7.57 19.89 26.90
C ASN A 340 8.75 20.86 26.77
N TYR A 341 8.75 21.71 25.74
CA TYR A 341 9.75 22.78 25.57
C TYR A 341 9.68 23.82 26.71
N LEU A 342 8.48 24.31 27.03
CA LEU A 342 8.31 25.26 28.13
C LEU A 342 8.81 24.68 29.46
N ARG A 343 8.50 23.40 29.71
CA ARG A 343 8.91 22.68 30.91
C ARG A 343 10.43 22.53 31.01
N PHE A 344 11.05 21.87 30.03
CA PHE A 344 12.46 21.48 30.17
C PHE A 344 13.45 22.56 29.76
N VAL A 345 13.09 23.44 28.83
CA VAL A 345 14.00 24.46 28.30
C VAL A 345 13.84 25.78 29.02
N ARG A 346 12.61 26.27 29.13
CA ARG A 346 12.35 27.58 29.75
C ARG A 346 12.13 27.51 31.26
N LEU A 347 11.97 26.31 31.83
CA LEU A 347 11.70 26.09 33.25
C LEU A 347 10.53 26.95 33.78
N PHE A 348 9.56 27.24 32.91
CA PHE A 348 8.43 28.07 33.28
C PHE A 348 7.44 27.28 34.14
N PRO A 349 6.73 27.96 35.06
CA PRO A 349 5.72 27.33 35.90
C PRO A 349 4.62 26.70 35.05
N GLU A 350 3.91 25.75 35.66
CA GLU A 350 2.99 24.88 34.94
C GLU A 350 1.97 25.69 34.11
N PRO A 351 1.80 25.35 32.82
CA PRO A 351 0.90 26.10 31.95
C PRO A 351 -0.56 25.93 32.38
N SER A 352 -1.28 27.05 32.42
CA SER A 352 -2.68 27.07 32.85
C SER A 352 -3.60 26.28 31.92
N TYR A 353 -4.73 25.81 32.46
CA TYR A 353 -5.83 25.21 31.68
C TYR A 353 -6.31 26.08 30.52
N ARG A 354 -6.29 27.41 30.72
CA ARG A 354 -6.68 28.37 29.70
C ARG A 354 -5.76 28.28 28.49
N LEU A 355 -4.44 28.20 28.70
CA LEU A 355 -3.47 28.08 27.62
C LEU A 355 -3.65 26.77 26.85
N LEU A 356 -3.89 25.66 27.56
CA LEU A 356 -4.22 24.38 26.93
C LEU A 356 -5.46 24.48 26.03
N TYR A 357 -6.56 24.99 26.57
CA TYR A 357 -7.80 25.15 25.82
C TYR A 357 -7.60 26.02 24.57
N ILE A 358 -6.90 27.15 24.70
CA ILE A 358 -6.57 28.03 23.57
C ILE A 358 -5.78 27.29 22.49
N MET A 359 -4.75 26.52 22.85
CA MET A 359 -3.95 25.76 21.87
C MET A 359 -4.75 24.66 21.16
N LEU A 360 -5.67 24.02 21.87
CA LEU A 360 -6.60 23.04 21.29
C LEU A 360 -7.57 23.69 20.29
N VAL A 361 -8.12 24.85 20.63
CA VAL A 361 -9.00 25.63 19.77
C VAL A 361 -8.25 26.09 18.51
N ILE A 362 -7.02 26.60 18.66
CA ILE A 362 -6.15 26.96 17.53
C ILE A 362 -5.90 25.74 16.64
N SER A 363 -5.54 24.60 17.24
CA SER A 363 -5.30 23.34 16.51
C SER A 363 -6.52 22.90 15.71
N PHE A 364 -7.72 23.02 16.29
CA PHE A 364 -8.97 22.68 15.64
C PHE A 364 -9.26 23.59 14.44
N PHE A 365 -9.10 24.91 14.59
CA PHE A 365 -9.30 25.86 13.50
C PHE A 365 -8.30 25.64 12.36
N ILE A 366 -7.02 25.41 12.66
CA ILE A 366 -6.01 25.10 11.63
C ILE A 366 -6.44 23.87 10.82
N SER A 367 -6.86 22.79 11.48
CA SER A 367 -7.32 21.58 10.81
C SER A 367 -8.57 21.80 9.97
N ILE A 368 -9.56 22.54 10.47
CA ILE A 368 -10.77 22.89 9.69
C ILE A 368 -10.40 23.72 8.47
N THR A 369 -9.57 24.75 8.62
CA THR A 369 -9.19 25.62 7.49
C THR A 369 -8.53 24.81 6.38
N TRP A 370 -7.64 23.88 6.73
CA TRP A 370 -7.02 23.00 5.74
C TRP A 370 -8.08 22.14 5.03
N VAL A 371 -8.88 21.41 5.79
CA VAL A 371 -9.89 20.49 5.23
C VAL A 371 -10.90 21.25 4.37
N ALA A 372 -11.35 22.42 4.80
CA ALA A 372 -12.25 23.28 4.04
C ALA A 372 -11.61 23.74 2.72
N PHE A 373 -10.32 24.07 2.73
CA PHE A 373 -9.58 24.39 1.52
C PHE A 373 -9.53 23.20 0.56
N ALA A 374 -9.14 22.01 1.03
CA ALA A 374 -9.14 20.79 0.22
C ALA A 374 -10.53 20.44 -0.33
N ALA A 375 -11.57 20.52 0.51
CA ALA A 375 -12.96 20.26 0.10
C ALA A 375 -13.45 21.30 -0.92
N GLY A 376 -13.05 22.56 -0.79
CA GLY A 376 -13.32 23.62 -1.76
C GLY A 376 -12.76 23.29 -3.14
N PHE A 377 -11.51 22.83 -3.23
CA PHE A 377 -10.94 22.36 -4.50
C PHE A 377 -11.63 21.10 -5.03
N ASN A 378 -12.10 20.21 -4.15
CA ASN A 378 -12.85 19.01 -4.56
C ASN A 378 -14.22 19.35 -5.18
N SER A 379 -14.81 20.49 -4.83
CA SER A 379 -16.12 20.90 -5.35
C SER A 379 -16.11 21.18 -6.86
N ASN A 380 -14.94 21.54 -7.41
CA ASN A 380 -14.78 21.73 -8.84
C ASN A 380 -14.13 20.49 -9.47
N SER A 381 -14.91 19.77 -10.27
CA SER A 381 -14.51 18.52 -10.92
C SER A 381 -13.27 18.66 -11.81
N SER A 382 -12.95 19.87 -12.28
CA SER A 382 -11.81 20.15 -13.16
C SER A 382 -10.44 19.90 -12.50
N PHE A 383 -10.34 20.00 -11.16
CA PHE A 383 -9.06 19.85 -10.46
C PHE A 383 -8.68 18.39 -10.18
N HIS A 384 -9.62 17.45 -10.26
CA HIS A 384 -9.40 16.01 -10.04
C HIS A 384 -8.48 15.69 -8.84
N ILE A 385 -8.78 16.27 -7.67
CA ILE A 385 -7.90 16.15 -6.49
C ILE A 385 -8.07 14.85 -5.72
N THR A 386 -9.22 14.19 -5.83
CA THR A 386 -9.52 12.90 -5.20
C THR A 386 -9.69 11.82 -6.25
N GLN A 387 -9.32 10.59 -5.90
CA GLN A 387 -9.44 9.41 -6.74
C GLN A 387 -9.78 8.20 -5.88
N LEU A 388 -10.65 7.34 -6.41
CA LEU A 388 -10.87 6.03 -5.85
C LEU A 388 -9.72 5.10 -6.26
N TYR A 389 -9.06 4.50 -5.28
CA TYR A 389 -8.15 3.39 -5.49
C TYR A 389 -8.93 2.10 -5.20
N PRO A 390 -9.38 1.35 -6.23
CA PRO A 390 -10.30 0.23 -6.09
C PRO A 390 -9.84 -0.78 -5.04
N TYR A 391 -10.77 -1.22 -4.20
CA TYR A 391 -10.54 -2.16 -3.08
C TYR A 391 -9.55 -1.68 -2.01
N LYS A 392 -9.00 -0.46 -2.12
CA LYS A 392 -7.95 0.07 -1.23
C LYS A 392 -8.43 1.23 -0.38
N LEU A 393 -8.55 2.41 -0.97
CA LEU A 393 -9.11 3.58 -0.29
C LEU A 393 -9.57 4.64 -1.31
N CYS A 394 -10.48 5.51 -0.89
CA CYS A 394 -10.67 6.80 -1.52
C CYS A 394 -9.68 7.78 -0.91
N TRP A 395 -8.85 8.43 -1.72
CA TRP A 395 -7.85 9.38 -1.23
C TRP A 395 -7.50 10.46 -2.25
N PHE A 396 -6.59 11.35 -1.85
CA PHE A 396 -6.01 12.32 -2.76
C PHE A 396 -5.24 11.65 -3.91
N THR A 397 -5.23 12.30 -5.06
CA THR A 397 -4.33 11.94 -6.18
C THR A 397 -2.88 12.20 -5.79
N ARG A 398 -1.93 11.51 -6.42
CA ARG A 398 -0.48 11.70 -6.19
C ARG A 398 -0.03 13.18 -6.13
N PRO A 399 -0.37 14.04 -7.12
CA PRO A 399 0.01 15.45 -7.04
C PRO A 399 -0.65 16.16 -5.85
N ALA A 400 -1.92 15.86 -5.56
CA ALA A 400 -2.64 16.47 -4.45
C ALA A 400 -2.05 16.08 -3.08
N ILE A 401 -1.55 14.85 -2.90
CA ILE A 401 -0.85 14.41 -1.66
C ILE A 401 0.36 15.29 -1.37
N TYR A 402 1.11 15.72 -2.37
CA TYR A 402 2.27 16.57 -2.16
C TYR A 402 1.87 17.91 -1.52
N TYR A 403 0.92 18.60 -2.13
CA TYR A 403 0.49 19.94 -1.69
C TYR A 403 -0.37 19.92 -0.42
N PHE A 404 -1.34 19.00 -0.36
CA PHE A 404 -2.36 19.00 0.68
C PHE A 404 -1.96 18.19 1.91
N LEU A 405 -1.05 17.24 1.79
CA LEU A 405 -0.65 16.40 2.91
C LEU A 405 0.83 16.54 3.28
N THR A 406 1.73 16.45 2.30
CA THR A 406 3.18 16.37 2.55
C THR A 406 3.74 17.66 3.08
N ILE A 407 3.42 18.79 2.45
CA ILE A 407 3.91 20.10 2.90
C ILE A 407 3.40 20.45 4.30
N PRO A 408 2.08 20.39 4.60
CA PRO A 408 1.57 20.79 5.92
C PRO A 408 2.10 19.90 7.04
N VAL A 409 2.08 18.58 6.86
CA VAL A 409 2.61 17.64 7.84
C VAL A 409 4.13 17.78 7.98
N GLY A 410 4.84 18.01 6.89
CA GLY A 410 6.27 18.28 6.89
C GLY A 410 6.64 19.48 7.76
N ILE A 411 5.87 20.57 7.68
CA ILE A 411 6.08 21.76 8.54
C ILE A 411 5.93 21.40 10.03
N PHE A 412 4.86 20.68 10.41
CA PHE A 412 4.67 20.26 11.80
C PHE A 412 5.77 19.32 12.28
N LEU A 413 6.20 18.37 11.45
CA LEU A 413 7.28 17.45 11.77
C LEU A 413 8.62 18.19 11.97
N LEU A 414 8.93 19.18 11.13
CA LEU A 414 10.13 20.01 11.29
C LEU A 414 10.10 20.82 12.59
N ILE A 415 8.95 21.40 12.93
CA ILE A 415 8.76 22.11 14.21
C ILE A 415 8.97 21.14 15.39
N ASN A 416 8.39 19.93 15.32
CA ASN A 416 8.53 18.93 16.38
C ASN A 416 9.97 18.44 16.52
N ILE A 417 10.69 18.20 15.42
CA ILE A 417 12.11 17.87 15.46
C ILE A 417 12.91 19.00 16.12
N PHE A 418 12.68 20.26 15.71
CA PHE A 418 13.39 21.39 16.28
C PHE A 418 13.17 21.50 17.80
N ILE A 419 11.91 21.38 18.23
CA ILE A 419 11.54 21.38 19.65
C ILE A 419 12.21 20.22 20.38
N PHE A 420 12.14 19.01 19.83
CA PHE A 420 12.75 17.82 20.41
C PHE A 420 14.26 17.97 20.58
N ILE A 421 14.97 18.47 19.56
CA ILE A 421 16.42 18.70 19.63
C ILE A 421 16.76 19.68 20.77
N ARG A 422 16.02 20.79 20.88
CA ARG A 422 16.25 21.79 21.95
C ARG A 422 16.00 21.20 23.34
N VAL A 423 14.94 20.42 23.50
CA VAL A 423 14.64 19.71 24.75
C VAL A 423 15.73 18.70 25.06
N ALA A 424 16.14 17.89 24.08
CA ALA A 424 17.18 16.88 24.24
C ALA A 424 18.53 17.49 24.63
N GLN A 425 18.96 18.54 23.95
CA GLN A 425 20.19 19.28 24.28
C GLN A 425 20.17 19.78 25.72
N ARG A 426 19.05 20.37 26.16
CA ARG A 426 18.93 20.91 27.51
C ARG A 426 18.98 19.80 28.56
N ILE A 427 18.22 18.72 28.38
CA ILE A 427 18.17 17.60 29.32
C ILE A 427 19.55 16.92 29.41
N VAL A 428 20.18 16.62 28.26
CA VAL A 428 21.49 15.96 28.24
C VAL A 428 22.56 16.83 28.88
N ASN A 429 22.62 18.12 28.56
CA ASN A 429 23.57 19.05 29.19
C ASN A 429 23.36 19.13 30.70
N HIS A 430 22.11 19.22 31.16
CA HIS A 430 21.81 19.24 32.59
C HIS A 430 22.32 17.98 33.30
N VAL A 431 22.19 16.81 32.69
CA VAL A 431 22.69 15.55 33.27
C VAL A 431 24.21 15.47 33.25
N LEU A 432 24.86 15.93 32.18
CA LEU A 432 26.33 15.90 32.05
C LEU A 432 27.04 16.83 33.04
N TYR A 433 26.46 18.00 33.34
CA TYR A 433 27.07 18.99 34.23
C TYR A 433 26.58 18.92 35.69
N ALA A 434 25.74 17.96 36.05
CA ALA A 434 25.24 17.80 37.42
C ALA A 434 26.30 17.15 38.34
N ASN A 435 26.93 17.95 39.21
CA ASN A 435 27.88 17.52 40.24
C ASN A 435 27.16 16.86 41.44
N SER A 436 26.76 15.59 41.33
CA SER A 436 26.19 14.88 42.50
C SER A 436 26.58 13.40 42.54
N THR A 437 26.78 12.92 43.78
CA THR A 437 27.24 11.60 44.24
C THR A 437 26.39 10.38 43.84
N HIS A 438 25.22 10.56 43.21
CA HIS A 438 24.43 9.44 42.67
C HIS A 438 25.09 8.84 41.41
N LYS A 439 25.01 7.50 41.26
CA LYS A 439 25.58 6.77 40.12
C LYS A 439 25.10 7.38 38.78
N PRO A 440 26.00 7.88 37.91
CA PRO A 440 25.65 8.59 36.68
C PRO A 440 24.77 7.75 35.72
N TYR A 441 24.88 6.43 35.79
CA TYR A 441 24.10 5.48 35.01
C TYR A 441 22.58 5.58 35.25
N GLU A 442 22.11 5.67 36.50
CA GLU A 442 20.67 5.70 36.79
C GLU A 442 20.01 7.01 36.31
N ARG A 443 20.75 8.13 36.36
CA ARG A 443 20.28 9.42 35.81
C ARG A 443 20.17 9.39 34.29
N MET A 444 21.19 8.83 33.62
CA MET A 444 21.18 8.70 32.17
C MET A 444 20.02 7.82 31.70
N LYS A 445 19.72 6.73 32.41
CA LYS A 445 18.58 5.86 32.13
C LYS A 445 17.24 6.61 32.21
N GLY A 446 17.02 7.40 33.25
CA GLY A 446 15.81 8.24 33.39
C GLY A 446 15.69 9.29 32.28
N CYS A 447 16.81 9.94 31.91
CA CYS A 447 16.87 10.89 30.81
C CYS A 447 16.46 10.25 29.47
N ILE A 448 17.06 9.11 29.12
CA ILE A 448 16.75 8.38 27.88
C ILE A 448 15.26 8.03 27.83
N LEU A 449 14.69 7.58 28.94
CA LEU A 449 13.28 7.21 29.02
C LEU A 449 12.34 8.41 28.82
N VAL A 450 12.67 9.57 29.39
CA VAL A 450 11.92 10.82 29.14
C VAL A 450 12.03 11.25 27.67
N LEU A 451 13.20 11.14 27.05
CA LEU A 451 13.39 11.45 25.63
C LEU A 451 12.63 10.49 24.72
N LEU A 452 12.62 9.19 25.02
CA LEU A 452 11.83 8.20 24.28
C LEU A 452 10.33 8.45 24.40
N SER A 453 9.85 8.77 25.60
CA SER A 453 8.45 9.18 25.83
C SER A 453 8.09 10.45 25.06
N SER A 454 8.99 11.43 25.06
CA SER A 454 8.83 12.66 24.29
C SER A 454 8.81 12.39 22.77
N CYS A 455 9.63 11.47 22.27
CA CYS A 455 9.70 11.09 20.86
C CYS A 455 8.38 10.45 20.38
N ALA A 456 7.83 9.51 21.17
CA ALA A 456 6.56 8.87 20.88
C ALA A 456 5.39 9.88 20.91
N THR A 457 5.32 10.71 21.96
CA THR A 457 4.21 11.67 22.14
C THR A 457 4.23 12.83 21.16
N GLN A 458 5.39 13.24 20.65
CA GLN A 458 5.51 14.28 19.60
C GLN A 458 5.32 13.73 18.18
N GLY A 459 5.22 12.40 18.01
CA GLY A 459 4.98 11.78 16.71
C GLY A 459 6.20 11.77 15.79
N ILE A 460 7.42 11.70 16.33
CA ILE A 460 8.65 11.64 15.51
C ILE A 460 8.69 10.38 14.64
N GLY A 461 8.02 9.29 15.05
CA GLY A 461 7.87 8.07 14.25
C GLY A 461 7.21 8.29 12.87
N TRP A 462 6.50 9.41 12.70
CA TRP A 462 5.84 9.76 11.45
C TRP A 462 6.78 10.34 10.38
N LEU A 463 8.05 10.60 10.73
CA LEU A 463 9.05 11.14 9.81
C LEU A 463 9.26 10.28 8.57
N LEU A 464 9.07 8.97 8.66
CA LEU A 464 9.21 8.05 7.53
C LEU A 464 8.12 8.28 6.46
N GLY A 465 7.00 8.91 6.81
CA GLY A 465 5.84 9.11 5.94
C GLY A 465 6.15 9.89 4.66
N PRO A 466 6.59 11.16 4.75
CA PRO A 466 6.93 11.98 3.58
C PRO A 466 7.92 11.30 2.62
N PHE A 467 8.89 10.55 3.14
CA PHE A 467 9.88 9.84 2.32
C PHE A 467 9.25 8.72 1.47
N LEU A 468 8.13 8.12 1.90
CA LEU A 468 7.40 7.12 1.10
C LEU A 468 6.88 7.67 -0.22
N THR A 469 6.53 8.97 -0.26
CA THR A 469 6.01 9.62 -1.47
C THR A 469 7.08 9.77 -2.56
N ILE A 470 8.34 9.93 -2.16
CA ILE A 470 9.47 10.24 -3.04
C ILE A 470 10.22 8.97 -3.44
N ALA A 471 10.34 8.01 -2.52
CA ALA A 471 11.13 6.80 -2.66
C ALA A 471 10.75 5.94 -3.89
N ASN A 472 11.76 5.25 -4.45
CA ASN A 472 11.59 4.26 -5.52
C ASN A 472 10.87 3.00 -5.00
N GLU A 473 10.34 2.17 -5.88
CA GLU A 473 9.40 1.08 -5.53
C GLU A 473 9.94 0.12 -4.45
N ASN A 474 11.16 -0.41 -4.65
CA ASN A 474 11.79 -1.34 -3.69
C ASN A 474 12.05 -0.67 -2.32
N THR A 475 12.49 0.60 -2.34
CA THR A 475 12.76 1.37 -1.12
C THR A 475 11.47 1.71 -0.38
N ALA A 476 10.43 2.09 -1.13
CA ALA A 476 9.12 2.42 -0.60
C ALA A 476 8.44 1.20 0.06
N GLN A 477 8.69 -0.01 -0.45
CA GLN A 477 8.21 -1.25 0.18
C GLN A 477 8.83 -1.46 1.57
N VAL A 478 10.16 -1.33 1.68
CA VAL A 478 10.88 -1.51 2.94
C VAL A 478 10.52 -0.40 3.94
N LEU A 479 10.54 0.86 3.50
CA LEU A 479 10.12 1.99 4.32
C LEU A 479 8.68 1.87 4.78
N GLY A 480 7.80 1.28 3.97
CA GLY A 480 6.40 1.03 4.32
C GLY A 480 6.26 0.11 5.52
N TRP A 481 7.05 -0.96 5.60
CA TRP A 481 7.07 -1.86 6.76
C TRP A 481 7.52 -1.14 8.03
N PHE A 482 8.62 -0.38 7.94
CA PHE A 482 9.07 0.42 9.07
C PHE A 482 8.01 1.42 9.52
N PHE A 483 7.39 2.14 8.58
CA PHE A 483 6.34 3.10 8.88
C PHE A 483 5.17 2.46 9.64
N ILE A 484 4.73 1.27 9.24
CA ILE A 484 3.64 0.55 9.89
C ILE A 484 4.03 0.02 11.27
N ILE A 485 5.23 -0.50 11.43
CA ILE A 485 5.70 -1.00 12.74
C ILE A 485 5.80 0.17 13.73
N PHE A 486 6.38 1.30 13.33
CA PHE A 486 6.55 2.44 14.22
C PHE A 486 5.22 3.16 14.51
N ASN A 487 4.42 3.45 13.49
CA ASN A 487 3.20 4.26 13.66
C ASN A 487 1.96 3.41 13.93
N GLY A 488 1.88 2.20 13.37
CA GLY A 488 0.79 1.26 13.67
C GLY A 488 0.84 0.75 15.11
N LEU A 489 2.04 0.58 15.70
CA LEU A 489 2.21 0.18 17.11
C LEU A 489 2.45 1.36 18.05
N GLU A 490 2.12 2.59 17.65
CA GLU A 490 2.37 3.79 18.46
C GLU A 490 1.81 3.65 19.90
N GLY A 491 0.59 3.12 20.04
CA GLY A 491 -0.05 2.87 21.33
C GLY A 491 0.63 1.80 22.17
N LEU A 492 1.21 0.77 21.55
CA LEU A 492 2.00 -0.24 22.26
C LEU A 492 3.28 0.38 22.84
N TRP A 493 3.99 1.20 22.06
CA TRP A 493 5.16 1.94 22.55
C TRP A 493 4.78 2.88 23.69
N CYS A 494 3.63 3.56 23.57
CA CYS A 494 3.13 4.46 24.61
C CYS A 494 2.79 3.74 25.91
N ILE A 495 2.12 2.57 25.87
CA ILE A 495 1.75 1.85 27.10
C ILE A 495 2.96 1.23 27.79
N LEU A 496 3.93 0.71 27.02
CA LEU A 496 5.17 0.19 27.59
C LEU A 496 5.94 1.29 28.31
N LEU A 497 6.12 2.45 27.66
CA LEU A 497 6.77 3.61 28.30
C LEU A 497 5.96 4.11 29.51
N TYR A 498 4.64 4.14 29.41
CA TYR A 498 3.75 4.53 30.51
C TYR A 498 3.94 3.64 31.73
N ILE A 499 3.93 2.31 31.56
CA ILE A 499 4.13 1.34 32.63
C ILE A 499 5.51 1.51 33.26
N ILE A 500 6.57 1.64 32.46
CA ILE A 500 7.94 1.78 32.98
C ILE A 500 8.07 3.08 33.80
N ILE A 501 7.57 4.20 33.28
CA ILE A 501 7.56 5.49 34.00
C ILE A 501 6.79 5.36 35.32
N TRP A 502 5.62 4.73 35.27
CA TRP A 502 4.76 4.57 36.44
C TRP A 502 5.41 3.69 37.51
N LEU A 503 6.03 2.57 37.13
CA LEU A 503 6.73 1.68 38.05
C LEU A 503 7.90 2.40 38.75
N GLN A 504 8.70 3.16 38.01
CA GLN A 504 9.79 3.95 38.61
C GLN A 504 9.27 4.96 39.63
N HIS A 505 8.20 5.67 39.29
CA HIS A 505 7.62 6.67 40.16
C HIS A 505 6.99 6.05 41.42
N TRP A 506 6.40 4.87 41.31
CA TRP A 506 5.84 4.13 42.44
C TRP A 506 6.92 3.67 43.42
N ASP A 507 8.05 3.17 42.91
CA ASP A 507 9.19 2.76 43.75
C ASP A 507 9.81 3.94 44.48
N GLU A 508 9.93 5.11 43.83
CA GLU A 508 10.37 6.34 44.48
C GLU A 508 9.42 6.78 45.61
N ARG A 509 8.10 6.77 45.38
CA ARG A 509 7.13 7.10 46.44
C ARG A 509 7.26 6.16 47.62
N LYS A 510 7.40 4.84 47.39
CA LYS A 510 7.60 3.86 48.46
C LYS A 510 8.88 4.14 49.26
N ARG A 511 9.99 4.48 48.59
CA ARG A 511 11.24 4.85 49.26
C ARG A 511 11.08 6.12 50.10
N VAL A 512 10.41 7.14 49.58
CA VAL A 512 10.14 8.38 50.32
C VAL A 512 9.26 8.11 51.53
N MET A 513 8.17 7.36 51.38
CA MET A 513 7.31 6.97 52.51
C MET A 513 8.09 6.19 53.57
N ALA A 514 8.90 5.21 53.17
CA ALA A 514 9.76 4.48 54.10
C ALA A 514 10.77 5.39 54.83
N SER A 515 11.36 6.37 54.13
CA SER A 515 12.28 7.34 54.74
C SER A 515 11.58 8.28 55.73
N LYS A 516 10.35 8.72 55.42
CA LYS A 516 9.52 9.53 56.33
C LYS A 516 9.16 8.76 57.59
N GLU A 517 8.77 7.49 57.45
CA GLU A 517 8.49 6.61 58.59
C GLU A 517 9.74 6.35 59.44
N LEU A 518 10.90 6.15 58.81
CA LEU A 518 12.17 5.98 59.53
C LEU A 518 12.59 7.27 60.27
N ALA A 519 12.40 8.44 59.66
CA ALA A 519 12.67 9.73 60.28
C ALA A 519 11.73 10.01 61.46
N LYS A 520 10.45 9.68 61.31
CA LYS A 520 9.44 9.77 62.38
C LYS A 520 9.74 8.81 63.53
N SER A 521 10.20 7.60 63.24
CA SER A 521 10.65 6.63 64.25
C SER A 521 11.85 7.14 65.04
N LYS A 522 12.87 7.70 64.36
CA LYS A 522 14.05 8.29 65.02
C LYS A 522 13.71 9.52 65.87
N SER A 523 12.81 10.39 65.42
CA SER A 523 12.40 11.55 66.21
C SER A 523 11.62 11.13 67.46
N LEU A 524 10.77 10.10 67.37
CA LEU A 524 10.09 9.48 68.51
C LEU A 524 11.07 8.83 69.50
N SER A 525 12.10 8.12 69.01
CA SER A 525 13.12 7.52 69.89
C SER A 525 13.98 8.58 70.60
N PHE A 526 14.34 9.67 69.89
CA PHE A 526 15.07 10.80 70.48
C PHE A 526 14.26 11.48 71.58
N ARG A 527 12.96 11.71 71.35
CA ARG A 527 12.05 12.29 72.34
C ARG A 527 11.87 11.39 73.58
N LYS A 528 11.91 10.06 73.40
CA LYS A 528 11.86 9.09 74.51
C LYS A 528 13.15 9.09 75.33
N HIS A 529 14.32 9.21 74.68
CA HIS A 529 15.60 9.33 75.38
C HIS A 529 15.75 10.66 76.12
N GLU A 530 15.27 11.76 75.55
CA GLU A 530 15.27 13.06 76.23
C GLU A 530 14.34 13.07 77.45
N LYS A 531 13.22 12.36 77.39
CA LYS A 531 12.29 12.22 78.53
C LYS A 531 12.92 11.43 79.68
N HIS A 532 13.66 10.36 79.39
CA HIS A 532 14.45 9.65 80.41
C HIS A 532 15.58 10.52 80.97
N ARG A 533 16.29 11.27 80.13
CA ARG A 533 17.37 12.17 80.57
C ARG A 533 16.89 13.31 81.47
N LYS A 534 15.68 13.84 81.23
CA LYS A 534 15.03 14.83 82.12
C LYS A 534 14.51 14.22 83.42
N GLN A 535 14.28 12.91 83.45
CA GLN A 535 13.88 12.17 84.65
C GLN A 535 15.10 11.87 85.55
N ASP A 536 16.27 11.64 84.96
CA ASP A 536 17.53 11.47 85.69
C ASP A 536 18.10 12.81 86.20
N LEU A 537 17.83 13.92 85.52
CA LEU A 537 18.19 15.27 85.97
C LEU A 537 17.26 15.85 87.05
N TYR A 538 16.22 15.13 87.48
CA TYR A 538 15.36 15.56 88.59
C TYR A 538 15.85 15.09 89.97
N HIS A 539 17.01 14.43 90.04
CA HIS A 539 17.61 14.00 91.30
C HIS A 539 18.80 14.85 91.77
N ASP A 540 19.19 15.89 91.02
CA ASP A 540 20.22 16.84 91.46
C ASP A 540 19.80 18.29 91.26
N SER A 541 19.68 18.98 92.39
CA SER A 541 19.82 20.43 92.58
C SER A 541 18.86 21.40 91.88
N PHE A 542 18.00 21.95 92.73
CA PHE A 542 17.40 23.28 92.73
C PHE A 542 18.38 24.38 92.27
N THR A 543 18.02 25.18 91.24
CA THR A 543 18.08 26.67 91.19
C THR A 543 17.92 27.21 89.75
N GLY A 544 17.06 28.24 89.59
CA GLY A 544 17.36 29.38 88.72
C GLY A 544 16.72 29.46 87.32
N LEU A 545 15.78 30.41 87.20
CA LEU A 545 15.50 31.30 86.05
C LEU A 545 15.02 30.74 84.68
N SER A 546 13.74 31.00 84.39
CA SER A 546 13.23 31.89 83.32
C SER A 546 14.03 32.02 82.01
N MET A 547 13.47 31.57 80.88
CA MET A 547 13.05 32.43 79.74
C MET A 547 12.47 31.61 78.56
N ASP A 548 11.36 32.12 78.05
CA ASP A 548 10.88 32.17 76.66
C ASP A 548 10.71 30.89 75.84
N ASN A 549 9.43 30.51 75.75
CA ASN A 549 8.87 29.48 74.89
C ASN A 549 8.28 30.14 73.65
N GLU A 550 9.12 30.39 72.64
CA GLU A 550 8.68 30.94 71.35
C GLU A 550 9.39 30.25 70.17
N ASP A 551 9.34 28.91 70.11
CA ASP A 551 9.89 28.19 68.92
C ASP A 551 9.07 26.96 68.47
N SER A 552 7.93 26.69 69.13
CA SER A 552 7.12 25.50 68.81
C SER A 552 6.04 25.71 67.73
N ARG A 553 5.98 26.89 67.09
CA ARG A 553 4.98 27.20 66.04
C ARG A 553 5.54 27.31 64.62
N ARG A 554 6.85 27.14 64.40
CA ARG A 554 7.49 27.22 63.06
C ARG A 554 7.73 25.87 62.35
N GLN A 555 7.47 24.73 62.99
CA GLN A 555 7.74 23.41 62.40
C GLN A 555 6.55 22.77 61.65
N SER A 556 5.42 23.45 61.53
CA SER A 556 4.24 22.93 60.81
C SER A 556 4.17 23.29 59.32
N TYR A 557 5.16 24.02 58.78
CA TYR A 557 5.15 24.49 57.37
C TYR A 557 6.34 23.98 56.53
N ILE A 558 7.05 22.92 56.98
CA ILE A 558 8.26 22.39 56.32
C ILE A 558 8.02 20.98 55.70
N PHE A 559 6.81 20.43 55.76
CA PHE A 559 6.53 19.07 55.30
C PHE A 559 5.86 18.94 53.92
N ASP A 560 5.57 20.07 53.26
CA ASP A 560 5.09 20.14 51.87
C ASP A 560 6.21 20.26 50.83
N ASP A 561 7.47 20.42 51.25
CA ASP A 561 8.62 20.64 50.34
C ASP A 561 9.18 19.39 49.65
N LEU A 562 8.55 18.22 49.81
CA LEU A 562 8.85 17.05 48.95
C LEU A 562 8.09 17.07 47.61
N TYR A 563 7.32 18.13 47.37
CA TYR A 563 6.76 18.47 46.06
C TYR A 563 7.68 19.39 45.23
N ASN A 564 8.78 19.88 45.82
CA ASN A 564 9.78 20.76 45.21
C ASN A 564 11.13 20.07 44.97
N TRP A 565 11.15 19.01 44.16
CA TRP A 565 12.43 18.51 43.62
C TRP A 565 12.82 19.25 42.33
N GLU A 566 13.04 20.55 42.48
CA GLU A 566 13.92 21.35 41.63
C GLU A 566 14.43 22.57 42.43
N ILE A 567 15.75 22.63 42.63
CA ILE A 567 16.58 23.76 43.07
C ILE A 567 16.70 24.04 44.58
N THR A 568 17.76 23.49 45.18
CA THR A 568 18.68 24.02 46.24
C THR A 568 19.67 22.88 46.50
N ASP A 569 21.00 22.96 46.40
CA ASP A 569 22.04 23.98 46.60
C ASP A 569 22.93 24.12 45.34
N GLY A 570 23.65 25.19 45.01
CA GLY A 570 24.10 26.37 45.76
C GLY A 570 25.57 26.65 45.41
N THR A 571 25.83 27.65 44.55
CA THR A 571 26.91 28.69 44.65
C THR A 571 27.18 29.41 43.32
N SER A 572 26.86 30.72 43.31
CA SER A 572 27.44 31.89 42.60
C SER A 572 27.91 31.75 41.13
N THR A 573 27.58 32.64 40.19
CA THR A 573 28.02 34.05 40.14
C THR A 573 27.44 34.77 38.91
N TYR A 574 27.00 36.02 39.11
CA TYR A 574 26.89 37.19 38.20
C TYR A 574 26.18 37.15 36.83
N CYS A 575 25.37 38.22 36.66
CA CYS A 575 24.74 38.83 35.48
C CYS A 575 23.37 38.30 35.02
#